data_AF-X1EX95-F1
#
_entry.id   AF-X1EX95-F1
#
_cell.length_a   1.000
_cell.length_b   1.000
_cell.length_c   1.000
_cell.angle_alpha   90.00
_cell.angle_beta   90.00
_cell.angle_gamma   90.00
#
_symmetry.space_group_name_H-M   'P 1'
#
loop_
_entity.id
_entity.type
_entity.pdbx_description
1 polymer ?
#
loop_
_entity_poly.entity_id
_entity_poly.type
_entity_poly.pdbx_seq_one_letter_code
_entity_poly.pdbx_strand_id
1 'polypeptide(L)'
;MRVFLDRLGCGIAVIGEQASGAHAAEDVDGAQSDYLREHGMAAYLRRPDFIAFGSVSALDQLPALLRSLRRSLCWCADDDMISSSGHRA
;
A
#
# COMPACT_ATOMS: atom_id res chain seq x y z
N MET A 1 7.27 4.84 10.11
CA MET A 1 6.89 4.46 8.73
C MET A 1 7.66 3.26 8.21
N ARG A 2 9.01 3.29 8.15
CA ARG A 2 9.81 2.15 7.63
C ARG A 2 9.56 0.81 8.35
N VAL A 3 9.63 0.79 9.67
CA VAL A 3 9.31 -0.40 10.50
C VAL A 3 7.91 -0.98 10.21
N PHE A 4 6.96 -0.13 9.84
CA PHE A 4 5.62 -0.56 9.48
C PHE A 4 5.57 -1.21 8.09
N LEU A 5 6.24 -0.62 7.10
CA LEU A 5 6.34 -1.18 5.75
C LEU A 5 7.10 -2.52 5.75
N ASP A 6 8.14 -2.65 6.57
CA ASP A 6 8.88 -3.90 6.73
C ASP A 6 7.99 -5.01 7.32
N ARG A 7 7.14 -4.67 8.31
CA ARG A 7 6.16 -5.62 8.88
C ARG A 7 5.11 -6.08 7.88
N LEU A 8 4.79 -5.25 6.89
CA LEU A 8 3.89 -5.60 5.79
C LEU A 8 4.59 -6.43 4.70
N GLY A 9 5.91 -6.65 4.81
CA GLY A 9 6.71 -7.31 3.77
C GLY A 9 6.87 -6.46 2.50
N CYS A 10 6.69 -5.13 2.59
CA CYS A 10 6.85 -4.25 1.44
C CYS A 10 8.33 -4.10 1.05
N GLY A 11 8.65 -4.28 -0.24
CA GLY A 11 9.90 -3.80 -0.80
C GLY A 11 9.87 -2.28 -0.99
N ILE A 12 10.89 -1.58 -0.52
CA ILE A 12 11.03 -0.13 -0.71
C ILE A 12 12.05 0.12 -1.82
N ALA A 13 11.62 0.86 -2.84
CA ALA A 13 12.49 1.43 -3.88
C ALA A 13 12.38 2.95 -3.82
N VAL A 14 13.52 3.64 -3.76
CA VAL A 14 13.64 5.09 -3.75
C VAL A 14 14.30 5.50 -5.05
N ILE A 15 13.67 6.42 -5.77
CA ILE A 15 14.10 6.88 -7.10
C ILE A 15 14.43 8.37 -7.03
N GLY A 16 15.41 8.80 -7.82
CA GLY A 16 15.80 10.19 -7.99
C GLY A 16 17.17 10.53 -7.41
N GLU A 17 17.57 11.78 -7.55
CA GLU A 17 18.94 12.26 -7.26
C GLU A 17 19.35 12.12 -5.78
N GLN A 18 18.37 12.02 -4.88
CA GLN A 18 18.60 11.83 -3.44
C GLN A 18 18.50 10.35 -3.01
N ALA A 19 18.30 9.42 -3.96
CA ALA A 19 18.27 7.99 -3.67
C ALA A 19 19.67 7.53 -3.27
N SER A 20 19.81 7.05 -2.03
CA SER A 20 21.08 6.54 -1.52
C SER A 20 20.86 5.35 -0.59
N GLY A 21 21.82 4.43 -0.57
CA GLY A 21 21.80 3.22 0.26
C GLY A 21 21.04 2.04 -0.36
N ALA A 22 20.70 1.06 0.49
CA ALA A 22 20.21 -0.26 0.07
C ALA A 22 18.83 -0.27 -0.63
N HIS A 23 18.12 0.86 -0.66
CA HIS A 23 16.81 1.00 -1.31
C HIS A 23 16.86 1.90 -2.55
N ALA A 24 18.05 2.41 -2.91
CA ALA A 24 18.20 3.22 -4.10
C ALA A 24 17.95 2.36 -5.34
N ALA A 25 17.02 2.80 -6.18
CA ALA A 25 16.72 2.20 -7.46
C ALA A 25 17.02 3.21 -8.55
N GLU A 26 17.75 2.76 -9.58
CA GLU A 26 17.98 3.53 -10.78
C GLU A 26 16.75 3.46 -11.68
N ASP A 27 16.22 4.63 -12.04
CA ASP A 27 15.14 4.77 -13.00
C ASP A 27 15.74 5.00 -14.39
N VAL A 28 16.13 3.89 -15.03
CA VAL A 28 17.00 3.84 -16.22
C VAL A 28 16.46 4.66 -17.39
N ASP A 29 15.14 4.69 -17.58
CA ASP A 29 14.47 5.40 -18.67
C ASP A 29 13.66 6.61 -18.20
N GLY A 30 13.69 6.92 -16.90
CA GLY A 30 12.95 8.03 -16.31
C GLY A 30 11.43 7.80 -16.22
N ALA A 31 10.92 6.63 -16.61
CA ALA A 31 9.48 6.39 -16.72
C ALA A 31 8.77 6.50 -15.37
N GLN A 32 9.42 6.10 -14.28
CA GLN A 32 8.83 6.20 -12.93
C GLN A 32 8.79 7.65 -12.44
N SER A 33 9.87 8.39 -12.67
CA SER A 33 9.97 9.80 -12.33
C SER A 33 8.95 10.65 -13.10
N ASP A 34 8.78 10.37 -14.41
CA ASP A 34 7.79 11.04 -15.25
C ASP A 34 6.36 10.74 -14.81
N TYR A 35 6.05 9.47 -14.51
CA TYR A 35 4.74 9.08 -14.01
C TYR A 35 4.37 9.81 -12.70
N LEU A 36 5.31 9.84 -11.73
CA LEU A 36 5.12 10.55 -10.46
C LEU A 36 4.88 12.04 -10.69
N ARG A 37 5.66 12.67 -11.57
CA ARG A 37 5.56 14.10 -11.91
C ARG A 37 4.24 14.44 -12.59
N GLU A 38 3.84 13.66 -13.61
CA GLU A 38 2.59 13.85 -14.36
C GLU A 38 1.37 13.82 -13.43
N HIS A 39 1.41 12.96 -12.42
CA HIS A 39 0.28 12.76 -11.51
C HIS A 39 0.41 13.55 -10.19
N GLY A 40 1.45 14.37 -10.02
CA GLY A 40 1.70 15.14 -8.80
C GLY A 40 1.91 14.26 -7.55
N MET A 41 2.46 13.06 -7.73
CA MET A 41 2.66 12.06 -6.67
C MET A 41 4.11 12.08 -6.17
N ALA A 42 4.31 11.96 -4.85
CA ALA A 42 5.64 11.80 -4.27
C ALA A 42 6.08 10.33 -4.14
N ALA A 43 5.11 9.41 -4.05
CA ALA A 43 5.31 7.97 -4.01
C ALA A 43 3.99 7.26 -4.33
N TYR A 44 4.07 5.99 -4.75
CA TYR A 44 2.91 5.11 -4.88
C TYR A 44 3.24 3.73 -4.27
N LEU A 45 2.23 2.96 -3.89
CA LEU A 45 2.38 1.57 -3.45
C LEU A 45 1.93 0.63 -4.58
N ARG A 46 2.85 -0.19 -5.10
CA ARG A 46 2.53 -1.22 -6.09
C ARG A 46 2.40 -2.59 -5.43
N ARG A 47 1.33 -3.30 -5.77
CA ARG A 47 1.16 -4.72 -5.46
C ARG A 47 1.46 -5.55 -6.72
N PRO A 48 2.48 -6.41 -6.71
CA PRO A 48 2.87 -7.17 -7.89
C PRO A 48 1.87 -8.27 -8.29
N ASP A 49 0.91 -8.65 -7.44
CA ASP A 49 0.15 -9.90 -7.62
C ASP A 49 -1.25 -9.79 -8.26
N PHE A 50 -1.69 -8.62 -8.73
CA PHE A 50 -3.04 -8.52 -9.28
C PHE A 50 -3.10 -8.94 -10.76
N ILE A 51 -3.19 -10.25 -11.00
CA ILE A 51 -3.76 -10.77 -12.25
C ILE A 51 -5.30 -10.89 -12.12
N ALA A 52 -5.83 -11.23 -10.94
CA ALA A 52 -7.25 -11.13 -10.59
C ALA A 52 -7.46 -11.17 -9.06
N PHE A 53 -8.41 -10.41 -8.50
CA PHE A 53 -8.76 -10.45 -7.07
C PHE A 53 -9.65 -11.66 -6.71
N GLY A 54 -10.49 -12.08 -7.66
CA GLY A 54 -11.48 -13.14 -7.52
C GLY A 54 -12.40 -13.15 -8.75
N SER A 55 -13.30 -14.11 -8.84
CA SER A 55 -14.25 -14.26 -9.95
C SER A 55 -15.68 -14.43 -9.44
N VAL A 56 -16.65 -14.22 -10.34
CA VAL A 56 -18.07 -14.45 -10.09
C VAL A 56 -18.65 -15.27 -11.23
N SER A 57 -19.64 -16.12 -10.92
CA SER A 57 -20.36 -16.92 -11.92
C SER A 57 -21.44 -16.13 -12.66
N ALA A 58 -21.87 -14.99 -12.11
CA ALA A 58 -22.87 -14.09 -12.69
C ALA A 58 -22.56 -12.62 -12.39
N LEU A 59 -22.92 -11.71 -13.30
CA LEU A 59 -22.56 -10.28 -13.20
C LEU A 59 -23.23 -9.55 -12.04
N ASP A 60 -24.41 -10.00 -11.62
CA ASP A 60 -25.13 -9.47 -10.45
C ASP A 60 -24.39 -9.71 -9.11
N GLN A 61 -23.43 -10.64 -9.09
CA GLN A 61 -22.57 -10.92 -7.93
C GLN A 61 -21.35 -10.00 -7.86
N LEU A 62 -21.01 -9.27 -8.93
CA LEU A 62 -19.86 -8.36 -8.98
C LEU A 62 -19.85 -7.31 -7.85
N PRO A 63 -20.98 -6.69 -7.45
CA PRO A 63 -21.01 -5.76 -6.33
C PRO A 63 -20.54 -6.37 -5.01
N ALA A 64 -20.78 -7.67 -4.77
CA ALA A 64 -20.30 -8.34 -3.58
C ALA A 64 -18.77 -8.54 -3.61
N LEU A 65 -18.22 -8.93 -4.76
CA LEU A 65 -16.77 -9.06 -4.96
C LEU A 65 -16.05 -7.71 -4.77
N LEU A 66 -16.61 -6.61 -5.28
CA LEU A 66 -16.07 -5.25 -5.09
C LEU A 66 -16.06 -4.81 -3.63
N ARG A 67 -17.09 -5.15 -2.84
CA ARG A 67 -17.10 -4.87 -1.39
C ARG A 67 -16.01 -5.64 -0.65
N SER A 68 -15.76 -6.90 -1.06
CA SER A 68 -14.66 -7.69 -0.49
C SER A 68 -13.31 -7.13 -0.85
N LEU A 69 -13.11 -6.69 -2.10
CA LEU A 69 -11.88 -6.00 -2.51
C LEU A 69 -11.65 -4.75 -1.67
N ARG A 70 -12.69 -3.93 -1.52
CA ARG A 70 -12.63 -2.72 -0.68
C ARG A 70 -12.22 -3.05 0.75
N ARG A 71 -12.80 -4.09 1.36
CA ARG A 71 -12.42 -4.54 2.72
C ARG A 71 -10.97 -5.00 2.81
N SER A 72 -10.48 -5.71 1.82
CA SER A 72 -9.09 -6.18 1.79
C SER A 72 -8.08 -5.06 1.53
N LEU A 73 -8.52 -3.92 0.99
CA LEU A 73 -7.67 -2.76 0.71
C LEU A 73 -7.77 -1.66 1.78
N CYS A 74 -8.85 -1.59 2.56
CA CYS A 74 -8.95 -0.60 3.62
C CYS A 74 -8.17 -1.04 4.87
N TRP A 75 -7.17 -0.25 5.25
CA TRP A 75 -6.59 -0.32 6.57
C TRP A 75 -7.59 0.24 7.59
N CYS A 76 -8.22 -0.63 8.39
CA CYS A 76 -8.83 -0.22 9.64
C CYS A 76 -7.74 -0.34 10.70
N ALA A 77 -7.27 0.78 11.24
CA ALA A 77 -6.53 0.73 12.48
C ALA A 77 -7.47 0.14 13.55
N ASP A 78 -7.02 -0.88 14.28
CA ASP A 78 -7.67 -1.24 15.54
C ASP A 78 -7.50 -0.04 16.47
N ASP A 79 -8.54 0.79 16.53
CA ASP A 79 -8.68 1.87 17.49
C ASP A 79 -9.19 1.27 18.80
N ASP A 80 -8.41 0.38 19.41
CA ASP A 80 -8.62 0.00 20.82
C ASP A 80 -7.41 -0.74 21.41
N MET A 81 -6.46 0.01 21.96
CA MET A 81 -5.78 -0.32 23.22
C MET A 81 -5.28 0.97 23.91
N ILE A 82 -6.06 2.05 23.83
CA ILE A 82 -5.94 3.19 24.76
C ILE A 82 -7.25 3.28 25.54
N SER A 83 -7.48 2.36 26.48
CA SER A 83 -8.30 2.57 27.68
C SER A 83 -8.30 1.34 28.58
N SER A 84 -7.37 1.30 29.55
CA SER A 84 -7.65 0.94 30.95
C SER A 84 -6.36 0.76 31.77
N SER A 85 -5.57 1.82 31.89
CA SER A 85 -4.71 2.01 33.06
C SER A 85 -5.39 3.02 34.00
N GLY A 86 -5.90 2.53 35.13
CA GLY A 86 -6.01 3.31 36.36
C GLY A 86 -7.42 3.69 36.86
N HIS A 87 -7.92 2.94 37.84
CA HIS A 87 -8.56 3.56 39.00
C HIS A 87 -8.09 2.90 40.30
N ARG A 88 -7.73 3.78 41.24
CA ARG A 88 -7.06 3.54 42.53
C ARG A 88 -7.94 2.72 43.48
N ALA A 89 -7.30 1.86 44.28
CA ALA A 89 -7.81 1.45 45.58
C ALA A 89 -7.22 2.37 46.66
#